data_AF-A0AAE4EC68-F1
#
_entry.id   AF-A0AAE4EC68-F1
#
_cell.length_a   1.000
_cell.length_b   1.000
_cell.length_c   1.000
_cell.angle_alpha   90.00
_cell.angle_beta   90.00
_cell.angle_gamma   90.00
#
_symmetry.space_group_name_H-M   'P 1'
#
loop_
_entity.id
_entity.type
_entity.pdbx_description
1 polymer ?
#
loop_
_entity_poly.entity_id
_entity_poly.type
_entity_poly.pdbx_seq_one_letter_code
_entity_poly.pdbx_strand_id
1 'polypeptide(L)'
;MQDFSEKGFAGARVRDIAERAGVSKDLIAYHFGGKEGLYRAVQRAWLHRRDGFAEPGLPLAESLARYLHDALSDPRPMRLLAWRGLRHRL
;
A
#
# COMPACT_ATOMS: atom_id res chain seq x y z
N MET A 1 0.60 -4.86 3.78
CA MET A 1 1.46 -3.79 3.25
C MET A 1 2.92 -4.21 3.20
N GLN A 2 3.51 -4.63 4.33
CA GLN A 2 4.94 -4.95 4.43
C GLN A 2 5.49 -5.87 3.32
N ASP A 3 4.96 -7.10 3.13
CA ASP A 3 5.48 -8.00 2.07
C ASP A 3 5.45 -7.38 0.67
N PHE A 4 4.36 -6.69 0.34
CA PHE A 4 4.23 -6.06 -0.97
C PHE A 4 5.17 -4.86 -1.14
N SER A 5 5.44 -4.11 -0.08
CA SER A 5 6.40 -2.99 -0.14
C SER A 5 7.85 -3.48 -0.25
N GLU A 6 8.18 -4.62 0.37
CA GLU A 6 9.54 -5.18 0.37
C GLU A 6 9.82 -5.99 -0.90
N LYS A 7 8.88 -6.84 -1.32
CA LYS A 7 9.08 -7.87 -2.36
C LYS A 7 8.36 -7.57 -3.67
N GLY A 8 7.59 -6.47 -3.71
CA GLY A 8 6.71 -6.16 -4.84
C GLY A 8 5.55 -7.15 -4.99
N PHE A 9 4.71 -6.94 -6.01
CA PHE A 9 3.59 -7.85 -6.29
C PHE A 9 4.09 -9.25 -6.62
N ALA A 10 5.06 -9.41 -7.53
CA ALA A 10 5.54 -10.73 -7.96
C ALA A 10 6.15 -11.53 -6.80
N GLY A 11 7.03 -10.92 -6.02
CA GLY A 11 7.79 -11.59 -4.95
C GLY A 11 7.00 -11.89 -3.68
N ALA A 12 5.93 -11.15 -3.37
CA ALA A 12 5.11 -11.42 -2.19
C ALA A 12 4.28 -12.70 -2.33
N ARG A 13 4.25 -13.56 -1.31
CA ARG A 13 3.44 -14.80 -1.33
C ARG A 13 2.27 -14.69 -0.36
N VAL A 14 1.08 -15.11 -0.79
CA VAL A 14 -0.13 -15.06 0.05
C VAL A 14 0.03 -15.90 1.31
N ARG A 15 0.72 -17.04 1.21
CA ARG A 15 1.02 -17.90 2.36
C ARG A 15 1.81 -17.14 3.42
N ASP A 16 2.95 -16.55 3.05
CA ASP A 16 3.80 -15.79 3.98
C ASP A 16 3.04 -14.61 4.62
N ILE A 17 2.15 -13.96 3.86
CA ILE A 17 1.28 -12.90 4.38
C ILE A 17 0.27 -13.45 5.39
N ALA A 18 -0.36 -14.59 5.11
CA ALA A 18 -1.32 -15.25 5.98
C ALA A 18 -0.67 -15.68 7.30
N GLU A 19 0.49 -16.32 7.21
CA GLU A 19 1.31 -16.73 8.36
C GLU A 19 1.66 -15.53 9.24
N ARG A 20 2.19 -14.44 8.68
CA ARG A 20 2.50 -13.23 9.47
C ARG A 20 1.25 -12.60 10.08
N ALA A 21 0.11 -12.64 9.38
CA ALA A 21 -1.13 -12.06 9.86
C ALA A 21 -1.89 -12.96 10.86
N GLY A 22 -1.42 -14.18 11.11
CA GLY A 22 -2.10 -15.13 11.99
C GLY A 22 -3.46 -15.59 11.47
N VAL A 23 -3.65 -15.60 10.14
CA VAL A 23 -4.92 -15.98 9.49
C VAL A 23 -4.70 -17.10 8.48
N SER A 24 -5.77 -17.80 8.10
CA SER A 24 -5.68 -18.80 7.03
C SER A 24 -5.57 -18.13 5.65
N LYS A 25 -4.95 -18.85 4.71
CA LYS A 25 -4.91 -18.44 3.29
C LYS A 25 -6.32 -18.33 2.70
N ASP A 26 -7.23 -19.19 3.12
CA ASP A 26 -8.61 -19.20 2.65
C ASP A 26 -9.38 -17.96 3.09
N LEU A 27 -9.10 -17.45 4.30
CA LEU A 27 -9.69 -16.19 4.77
C LEU A 27 -9.26 -15.01 3.88
N ILE A 28 -7.99 -14.98 3.46
CA ILE A 28 -7.51 -13.98 2.51
C ILE A 28 -8.18 -14.15 1.14
N ALA A 29 -8.31 -15.38 0.65
CA ALA A 29 -8.98 -15.67 -0.62
C ALA A 29 -10.44 -15.21 -0.59
N TYR A 30 -11.15 -15.50 0.50
CA TYR A 30 -12.54 -15.14 0.72
C TYR A 30 -12.74 -13.62 0.78
N HIS A 31 -12.00 -12.89 1.62
CA HIS A 31 -12.21 -11.45 1.79
C HIS A 31 -11.70 -10.60 0.64
N PHE A 32 -10.62 -11.04 -0.01
CA PHE A 32 -9.91 -10.21 -0.98
C PHE A 32 -9.92 -10.78 -2.39
N GLY A 33 -10.50 -11.95 -2.66
CA GLY A 33 -10.39 -12.59 -3.97
C GLY A 33 -8.95 -12.98 -4.32
N GLY A 34 -8.14 -13.29 -3.29
CA GLY A 34 -6.75 -13.71 -3.45
C GLY A 34 -5.73 -12.55 -3.55
N LYS A 35 -4.55 -12.87 -4.11
CA LYS A 35 -3.36 -12.00 -4.07
C LYS A 35 -3.59 -10.63 -4.71
N GLU A 36 -4.25 -10.62 -5.87
CA GLU A 36 -4.50 -9.38 -6.60
C GLU A 36 -5.44 -8.45 -5.85
N GLY A 37 -6.57 -8.95 -5.36
CA GLY A 37 -7.50 -8.09 -4.65
C GLY A 37 -6.96 -7.66 -3.29
N LEU A 38 -6.13 -8.49 -2.64
CA LEU A 38 -5.38 -8.06 -1.45
C LEU A 38 -4.39 -6.93 -1.79
N TYR A 39 -3.65 -7.07 -2.89
CA TYR A 39 -2.74 -6.02 -3.36
C TYR A 39 -3.47 -4.71 -3.70
N ARG A 40 -4.64 -4.80 -4.34
CA ARG A 40 -5.52 -3.64 -4.60
C ARG A 40 -6.05 -3.02 -3.31
N ALA A 41 -6.47 -3.83 -2.34
CA ALA A 41 -6.96 -3.36 -1.05
C ALA A 41 -5.87 -2.62 -0.27
N VAL A 42 -4.63 -3.13 -0.24
CA VAL A 42 -3.49 -2.45 0.39
C VAL A 42 -3.18 -1.10 -0.27
N GLN A 43 -3.24 -1.03 -1.61
CA GLN A 43 -3.04 0.24 -2.32
C GLN A 43 -4.15 1.26 -2.00
N ARG A 44 -5.42 0.83 -1.99
CA ARG A 44 -6.55 1.71 -1.66
C ARG A 44 -6.51 2.20 -0.22
N ALA A 45 -6.22 1.32 0.74
CA ALA A 45 -6.11 1.68 2.15
C ALA A 45 -5.06 2.77 2.38
N TRP A 46 -3.96 2.73 1.61
CA TRP A 46 -2.98 3.80 1.65
C TRP A 46 -3.48 5.09 0.99
N LEU A 47 -4.10 5.03 -0.20
CA LEU A 47 -4.67 6.23 -0.85
C LEU A 47 -5.65 6.95 0.08
N HIS A 48 -6.51 6.23 0.79
CA HIS A 48 -7.42 6.82 1.77
C HIS A 48 -6.73 7.45 2.98
N ARG A 49 -5.58 6.91 3.42
CA ARG A 49 -4.75 7.61 4.41
C ARG A 49 -4.19 8.92 3.86
N ARG A 50 -4.00 9.03 2.53
CA ARG A 50 -3.49 10.26 1.88
C ARG A 50 -4.52 11.35 1.70
N ASP A 51 -5.81 11.04 1.72
CA ASP A 51 -6.87 12.06 1.57
C ASP A 51 -6.80 13.12 2.70
N GLY A 52 -6.13 12.83 3.82
CA GLY A 52 -5.82 13.80 4.87
C GLY A 52 -4.72 14.83 4.58
N PHE A 53 -3.99 14.73 3.46
CA PHE A 53 -2.96 15.73 3.08
C PHE A 53 -3.51 16.94 2.35
N ALA A 54 -4.68 16.80 1.75
CA ALA A 54 -5.27 17.81 0.89
C ALA A 54 -6.66 18.16 1.41
N GLU A 55 -6.72 18.62 2.66
CA GLU A 55 -7.97 19.21 3.15
C GLU A 55 -8.28 20.47 2.34
N PRO A 56 -9.52 20.60 1.81
CA PRO A 56 -9.93 21.79 1.08
C PRO A 56 -9.72 23.05 1.93
N GLY A 57 -8.91 23.99 1.43
CA GLY A 57 -8.62 25.26 2.11
C GLY A 57 -7.28 25.34 2.84
N LEU A 58 -6.52 24.25 2.94
CA LEU A 58 -5.13 24.33 3.45
C LEU A 58 -4.18 24.98 2.44
N PRO A 59 -3.26 25.86 2.87
CA PRO A 59 -2.21 26.39 2.00
C PRO A 59 -1.34 25.26 1.40
N LEU A 60 -0.97 25.39 0.12
CA LEU A 60 -0.17 24.38 -0.58
C LEU A 60 1.11 23.98 0.16
N ALA A 61 1.82 24.95 0.75
CA ALA A 61 3.04 24.70 1.49
C ALA A 61 2.80 23.81 2.72
N GLU A 62 1.67 23.99 3.41
CA GLU A 62 1.31 23.18 4.56
C GLU A 62 0.87 21.77 4.13
N SER A 63 0.06 21.67 3.08
CA SER A 63 -0.31 20.38 2.48
C SER A 63 0.93 19.60 2.02
N LEU A 64 1.91 20.29 1.42
CA LEU A 64 3.18 19.69 1.00
C LEU A 64 4.03 19.27 2.21
N ALA A 65 4.11 20.09 3.26
CA ALA A 65 4.84 19.74 4.47
C ALA A 65 4.24 18.49 5.15
N ARG A 66 2.91 18.41 5.27
CA ARG A 66 2.21 17.23 5.80
C ARG A 66 2.44 15.99 4.94
N TYR A 67 2.34 16.14 3.62
CA TYR A 67 2.64 15.08 2.67
C TYR A 67 4.06 14.54 2.83
N LEU A 68 5.05 15.44 2.88
CA LEU A 68 6.46 15.07 3.03
C LEU A 68 6.72 14.42 4.38
N HIS A 69 6.16 14.95 5.47
CA HIS A 69 6.29 14.37 6.80
C HIS A 69 5.85 12.91 6.83
N ASP A 70 4.66 12.62 6.31
CA ASP A 70 4.13 11.26 6.30
C ASP A 70 4.87 10.35 5.31
N ALA A 71 5.25 10.88 4.13
CA ALA A 71 6.00 10.12 3.13
C ALA A 71 7.41 9.73 3.62
N LEU A 72 8.04 10.58 4.43
CA LEU A 72 9.36 10.32 5.02
C LEU A 72 9.29 9.43 6.27
N SER A 73 8.17 9.47 7.00
CA SER A 73 7.98 8.68 8.23
C SER A 73 7.75 7.18 7.97
N ASP A 74 7.24 6.81 6.80
CA ASP A 74 7.10 5.41 6.39
C ASP A 74 7.46 5.23 4.91
N PRO A 75 8.57 4.53 4.58
CA PRO A 75 8.99 4.33 3.20
C PRO A 75 8.12 3.29 2.46
N ARG A 76 7.36 2.45 3.18
CA ARG A 76 6.65 1.30 2.60
C ARG A 76 5.64 1.69 1.52
N PRO A 77 4.83 2.75 1.69
CA PRO A 77 3.87 3.11 0.67
C PRO A 77 4.51 3.72 -0.58
N MET A 78 5.62 4.46 -0.43
CA MET A 78 6.36 4.96 -1.60
C MET A 78 7.00 3.81 -2.40
N ARG A 79 7.52 2.78 -1.71
CA ARG A 79 7.98 1.55 -2.38
C ARG A 79 6.85 0.84 -3.12
N LEU A 80 5.67 0.75 -2.52
CA LEU A 80 4.49 0.15 -3.15
C LEU A 80 4.08 0.90 -4.44
N LEU A 81 4.12 2.23 -4.42
CA LEU A 81 3.92 3.07 -5.61
C LEU A 81 4.99 2.82 -6.68
N ALA A 82 6.26 2.79 -6.28
CA ALA A 82 7.37 2.52 -7.20
C ALA A 82 7.17 1.18 -7.91
N TRP A 83 6.78 0.14 -7.17
CA TRP A 83 6.43 -1.17 -7.74
C TRP A 83 5.26 -1.12 -8.73
N ARG A 84 4.24 -0.28 -8.48
CA ARG A 84 3.15 -0.05 -9.44
C ARG A 84 3.67 0.59 -10.73
N GLY A 85 4.52 1.60 -10.63
CA GLY A 85 5.10 2.31 -11.78
C GLY A 85 5.97 1.42 -12.66
N LEU A 86 6.76 0.53 -12.06
CA LEU A 86 7.61 -0.41 -12.79
C LEU A 86 6.82 -1.49 -13.55
N ARG A 87 5.59 -1.80 -13.13
CA ARG A 87 4.73 -2.78 -13.81
C ARG A 87 3.97 -2.21 -15.02
N HIS A 88 3.85 -0.89 -15.12
CA HIS A 88 3.14 -0.23 -16.23
C HIS A 88 4.07 0.23 -17.37
N ARG A 89 5.37 -0.13 -17.32
CA ARG A 89 6.37 0.22 -18.35
C ARG A 89 6.88 -0.98 -19.17
N LEU A 90 6.29 -2.17 -19.01
CA LEU A 90 6.60 -3.38 -19.78
C LEU A 90 5.31 -3.98 -20.32
#